data_AF-A0A2A2YCE5-F1
#
_entry.id   AF-A0A2A2YCE5-F1
#
_cell.length_a   1.000
_cell.length_b   1.000
_cell.length_c   1.000
_cell.angle_alpha   90.00
_cell.angle_beta   90.00
_cell.angle_gamma   90.00
#
_symmetry.space_group_name_H-M   'P 1'
#
loop_
_entity.id
_entity.type
_entity.pdbx_description
1 polymer ?
#
loop_
_entity_poly.entity_id
_entity_poly.type
_entity_poly.pdbx_seq_one_letter_code
_entity_poly.pdbx_strand_id
1 'polypeptide(L)'
;MRTFLIRCGLIVTISLASIASAQSTDLLRFSNGDQLHGSFLGISENHAITWKRDDLAQAMTLKTEHIRHIILQNHAPQQNPSDFAYIALNNGDQIPGNVVALDEKNVQIESETVGNISLPSSAVAAICPNPFGGKLLYVGPFSPDQWEVTNYKGSNNRSNQAGGEVRVLGGGGNIAPAQLQQLLQGAKVQVKGADADAPQKDVKKDEKKKVEEKPDPSWKHLGSAWYHLKGLDPLTLKDCMAETTLLRFRLAWRDRLSANIAFHADFAKPPAADEKDENKKNAAKPQNAGIQIFNNSSQTQAASFGNALVLNLYQTYFSLSRCGYDADGNPFSQPLTRGQSNVQLPDTGEATIEIRSDRSKGLIMLFIDGKYAAQWEQVELLDDTNDEAEDPATRQQAPLGNGFAIQCQNSNSPMRLSDVVIAEWNGIQDSAYSMTHEERDIVMLANGTDRYSGKITRIENGIAYLKSTLSDLEIPLADIAEIVFAKKSSESSEEPVAGTVTARFYPVGKISGMPMKSTDKLLEINHPTAKNLSIRLELAIALEFNDDSPFLEVMDEQADNAEMPKQ
;
A
#
# COMPACT_ATOMS: atom_id res chain seq x y z
N MET A 1 62.27 -45.22 -34.67
CA MET A 1 60.90 -45.25 -35.19
C MET A 1 60.05 -44.27 -34.40
N ARG A 2 59.49 -43.28 -35.08
CA ARG A 2 58.59 -42.26 -34.56
C ARG A 2 57.17 -42.83 -34.58
N THR A 3 56.41 -42.67 -33.49
CA THR A 3 54.95 -42.81 -33.51
C THR A 3 54.38 -41.60 -32.79
N PHE A 4 53.91 -40.63 -33.58
CA PHE A 4 53.20 -39.44 -33.14
C PHE A 4 51.74 -39.84 -32.86
N LEU A 5 51.28 -39.66 -31.61
CA LEU A 5 49.86 -39.70 -31.25
C LEU A 5 49.33 -38.26 -31.28
N ILE A 6 48.48 -37.97 -32.26
CA ILE A 6 47.71 -36.73 -32.34
C ILE A 6 46.55 -36.84 -31.34
N ARG A 7 46.60 -36.06 -30.26
CA ARG A 7 45.45 -35.82 -29.38
C ARG A 7 44.66 -34.64 -29.95
N CYS A 8 43.48 -34.91 -30.52
CA CYS A 8 42.46 -33.90 -30.78
C CYS A 8 41.90 -33.39 -29.44
N GLY A 9 42.31 -32.19 -29.03
CA GLY A 9 41.65 -31.44 -27.96
C GLY A 9 40.47 -30.68 -28.52
N LEU A 10 39.25 -31.10 -28.18
CA LEU A 10 38.02 -30.36 -28.43
C LEU A 10 37.98 -29.16 -27.45
N ILE A 11 38.26 -27.95 -27.95
CA ILE A 11 38.07 -26.73 -27.17
C ILE A 11 36.58 -26.38 -27.23
N VAL A 12 35.85 -26.70 -26.16
CA VAL A 12 34.49 -26.20 -25.94
C VAL A 12 34.64 -24.77 -25.41
N THR A 13 34.50 -23.79 -26.29
CA THR A 13 34.32 -22.40 -25.89
C THR A 13 32.92 -22.25 -25.29
N ILE A 14 32.84 -22.23 -23.96
CA ILE A 14 31.65 -21.78 -23.24
C ILE A 14 31.61 -20.27 -23.41
N SER A 15 30.83 -19.78 -24.39
CA SER A 15 30.42 -18.38 -24.40
C SER A 15 29.53 -18.17 -23.18
N LEU A 16 30.08 -17.55 -22.13
CA LEU A 16 29.25 -16.84 -21.17
C LEU A 16 28.56 -15.72 -21.95
N ALA A 17 27.33 -15.98 -22.39
CA ALA A 17 26.41 -14.90 -22.67
C ALA A 17 26.22 -14.17 -21.34
N SER A 18 26.91 -13.04 -21.17
CA SER A 18 26.53 -12.06 -20.17
C SER A 18 25.06 -11.76 -20.42
N ILE A 19 24.19 -12.21 -19.52
CA ILE A 19 22.86 -11.65 -19.39
C ILE A 19 23.14 -10.19 -19.07
N ALA A 20 23.04 -9.33 -20.07
CA ALA A 20 23.00 -7.89 -19.85
C ALA A 20 21.79 -7.69 -18.93
N SER A 21 22.06 -7.37 -17.66
CA SER A 21 21.07 -6.76 -16.80
C SER A 21 20.50 -5.60 -17.60
N ALA A 22 19.21 -5.63 -17.93
CA ALA A 22 18.56 -4.46 -18.50
C ALA A 22 18.87 -3.31 -17.53
N GLN A 23 19.62 -2.31 -17.99
CA GLN A 23 19.83 -1.09 -17.22
C GLN A 23 18.44 -0.50 -16.99
N SER A 24 18.01 -0.46 -15.73
CA SER A 24 16.71 0.10 -15.35
C SER A 24 16.77 1.60 -15.59
N THR A 25 16.20 2.04 -16.71
CA THR A 25 16.14 3.46 -17.08
C THR A 25 15.15 4.18 -16.16
N ASP A 26 15.43 5.45 -15.87
CA ASP A 26 14.51 6.30 -15.13
C ASP A 26 13.18 6.40 -15.90
N LEU A 27 12.10 6.65 -15.16
CA LEU A 27 10.76 6.75 -15.72
C LEU A 27 10.19 8.13 -15.42
N LEU A 28 9.93 8.91 -16.47
CA LEU A 28 9.21 10.16 -16.40
C LEU A 28 7.73 9.93 -16.65
N ARG A 29 6.89 10.65 -15.92
CA ARG A 29 5.46 10.69 -16.18
C ARG A 29 4.91 12.10 -16.30
N PHE A 30 4.07 12.28 -17.30
CA PHE A 30 3.38 13.52 -17.57
C PHE A 30 2.06 13.62 -16.81
N SER A 31 1.56 14.84 -16.69
CA SER A 31 0.29 15.14 -16.03
C SER A 31 -0.92 14.57 -16.76
N ASN A 32 -0.78 14.21 -18.05
CA ASN A 32 -1.81 13.57 -18.89
C ASN A 32 -1.75 12.03 -18.86
N GLY A 33 -0.96 11.44 -17.95
CA GLY A 33 -0.81 9.99 -17.84
C GLY A 33 0.31 9.37 -18.69
N ASP A 34 0.80 10.06 -19.74
CA ASP A 34 1.86 9.56 -20.62
C ASP A 34 3.14 9.23 -19.86
N GLN A 35 3.84 8.20 -20.31
CA GLN A 35 5.07 7.70 -19.69
C GLN A 35 6.22 7.72 -20.67
N LEU A 36 7.40 8.05 -20.15
CA LEU A 36 8.62 8.10 -20.94
C LEU A 36 9.82 7.54 -20.18
N HIS A 37 10.40 6.47 -20.71
CA HIS A 37 11.64 5.90 -20.19
C HIS A 37 12.85 6.69 -20.69
N GLY A 38 13.92 6.71 -19.91
CA GLY A 38 15.17 7.39 -20.26
C GLY A 38 16.06 7.67 -19.05
N SER A 39 16.76 8.79 -19.07
CA SER A 39 17.63 9.22 -17.98
C SER A 39 17.38 10.68 -17.66
N PHE A 40 17.24 10.94 -16.37
CA PHE A 40 17.14 12.29 -15.86
C PHE A 40 18.52 12.95 -15.85
N LEU A 41 18.67 14.11 -16.51
CA LEU A 41 19.94 14.85 -16.58
C LEU A 41 19.95 16.14 -15.77
N GLY A 42 18.78 16.59 -15.33
CA GLY A 42 18.66 17.69 -14.37
C GLY A 42 17.52 18.67 -14.65
N ILE A 43 17.39 19.70 -13.80
CA ILE A 43 16.43 20.80 -13.90
C ILE A 43 17.19 22.11 -14.15
N SER A 44 16.80 22.87 -15.17
CA SER A 44 17.32 24.21 -15.44
C SER A 44 16.56 25.30 -14.68
N GLU A 45 17.15 26.50 -14.63
CA GLU A 45 16.62 27.66 -13.88
C GLU A 45 15.22 28.12 -14.34
N ASN A 46 14.80 27.77 -15.55
CA ASN A 46 13.46 28.03 -16.07
C ASN A 46 12.44 26.93 -15.73
N HIS A 47 12.75 26.08 -14.74
CA HIS A 47 11.91 24.95 -14.32
C HIS A 47 11.59 23.98 -15.47
N ALA A 48 12.57 23.72 -16.32
CA ALA A 48 12.49 22.67 -17.33
C ALA A 48 13.49 21.57 -16.99
N ILE A 49 13.08 20.32 -17.15
CA ILE A 49 13.98 19.19 -17.02
C ILE A 49 14.70 18.92 -18.34
N THR A 50 15.87 18.30 -18.24
CA THR A 50 16.59 17.71 -19.37
C THR A 50 16.48 16.19 -19.27
N TRP A 51 15.92 15.58 -20.31
CA TRP A 51 15.66 14.14 -20.37
C TRP A 51 16.39 13.51 -21.55
N LYS A 52 17.02 12.36 -21.35
CA LYS A 52 17.73 11.64 -22.41
C LYS A 52 17.10 10.28 -22.64
N ARG A 53 16.66 10.02 -23.87
CA ARG A 53 16.26 8.67 -24.30
C ARG A 53 17.42 7.99 -25.02
N ASP A 54 17.47 6.66 -24.90
CA ASP A 54 18.50 5.84 -25.54
C ASP A 54 18.39 5.81 -27.07
N ASP A 55 17.17 5.99 -27.60
CA ASP A 55 16.87 5.97 -29.04
C ASP A 55 17.07 7.32 -29.74
N LEU A 56 17.34 8.39 -28.99
CA LEU A 56 17.57 9.73 -29.54
C LEU A 56 19.01 10.16 -29.37
N ALA A 57 19.59 10.86 -30.35
CA ALA A 57 20.96 11.39 -30.24
C ALA A 57 21.07 12.57 -29.26
N GLN A 58 20.05 13.41 -29.17
CA GLN A 58 20.03 14.61 -28.32
C GLN A 58 19.08 14.43 -27.14
N ALA A 59 19.38 15.11 -26.03
CA ALA A 59 18.45 15.21 -24.91
C ALA A 59 17.31 16.19 -25.26
N MET A 60 16.15 15.98 -24.66
CA MET A 60 14.97 16.81 -24.82
C MET A 60 14.73 17.65 -23.56
N THR A 61 14.18 18.84 -23.75
CA THR A 61 13.80 19.74 -22.66
C THR A 61 12.30 19.68 -22.47
N LEU A 62 11.86 19.41 -21.23
CA LEU A 62 10.45 19.25 -20.87
C LEU A 62 10.12 20.17 -19.70
N LYS A 63 9.01 20.90 -19.76
CA LYS A 63 8.62 21.79 -18.66
C LYS A 63 8.02 21.00 -17.49
N THR A 64 8.35 21.39 -16.26
CA THR A 64 7.83 20.71 -15.05
C THR A 64 6.33 20.88 -14.85
N GLU A 65 5.69 21.89 -15.46
CA GLU A 65 4.24 22.13 -15.40
C GLU A 65 3.40 20.95 -15.92
N HIS A 66 3.97 20.17 -16.82
CA HIS A 66 3.32 18.99 -17.40
C HIS A 66 3.91 17.68 -16.87
N ILE A 67 4.80 17.75 -15.88
CA ILE A 67 5.41 16.58 -15.27
C ILE A 67 4.77 16.38 -13.91
N ARG A 68 4.51 15.12 -13.59
CA ARG A 68 3.97 14.73 -12.29
C ARG A 68 5.02 14.06 -11.42
N HIS A 69 5.74 13.10 -11.97
CA HIS A 69 6.85 12.52 -11.24
C HIS A 69 7.95 12.00 -12.16
N ILE A 70 9.13 11.87 -11.58
CA ILE A 70 10.29 11.20 -12.14
C ILE A 70 10.70 10.12 -11.15
N ILE A 71 10.69 8.88 -11.59
CA ILE A 71 11.12 7.72 -10.80
C ILE A 71 12.58 7.44 -11.18
N LEU A 72 13.46 7.52 -10.20
CA LEU A 72 14.90 7.42 -10.37
C LEU A 72 15.34 5.96 -10.22
N GLN A 73 15.13 5.16 -11.27
CA GLN A 73 15.42 3.73 -11.25
C GLN A 73 16.91 3.41 -11.37
N ASN A 74 17.71 4.30 -11.95
CA ASN A 74 19.18 4.18 -11.93
C ASN A 74 19.78 4.33 -10.52
N HIS A 75 18.97 4.80 -9.57
CA HIS A 75 19.35 5.10 -8.19
C HIS A 75 18.55 4.23 -7.18
N ALA A 76 18.04 3.08 -7.63
CA ALA A 76 17.34 2.13 -6.77
C ALA A 76 18.17 1.90 -5.49
N PRO A 77 17.56 2.02 -4.29
CA PRO A 77 18.29 1.92 -3.04
C PRO A 77 19.13 0.65 -3.02
N GLN A 78 20.45 0.79 -3.09
CA GLN A 78 21.36 -0.30 -2.79
C GLN A 78 21.03 -0.76 -1.36
N GLN A 79 20.83 -2.07 -1.24
CA GLN A 79 20.11 -2.74 -0.16
C GLN A 79 20.56 -2.37 1.27
N ASN A 80 19.57 -2.33 2.17
CA ASN A 80 19.67 -2.23 3.64
C ASN A 80 20.30 -0.94 4.18
N PRO A 81 19.52 0.15 4.31
CA PRO A 81 19.91 1.31 5.11
C PRO A 81 20.27 0.83 6.52
N SER A 82 21.44 1.22 7.01
CA SER A 82 21.86 0.95 8.37
C SER A 82 21.25 1.89 9.39
N ASP A 83 20.67 3.00 8.92
CA ASP A 83 20.09 4.05 9.74
C ASP A 83 18.76 4.52 9.15
N PHE A 84 17.82 4.79 10.04
CA PHE A 84 16.47 5.22 9.73
C PHE A 84 16.14 6.57 10.38
N ALA A 85 17.10 7.17 11.07
CA ALA A 85 16.92 8.43 11.76
C ALA A 85 16.47 9.53 10.80
N TYR A 86 15.54 10.35 11.27
CA TYR A 86 15.13 11.55 10.54
C TYR A 86 14.71 12.66 11.49
N ILE A 87 14.70 13.88 10.96
CA ILE A 87 14.20 15.07 11.64
C ILE A 87 12.93 15.51 10.92
N ALA A 88 11.82 15.55 11.64
CA ALA A 88 10.56 16.09 11.15
C ALA A 88 10.52 17.60 11.36
N LEU A 89 10.13 18.33 10.33
CA LEU A 89 9.97 19.78 10.36
C LEU A 89 8.50 20.18 10.47
N ASN A 90 8.25 21.40 10.96
CA ASN A 90 6.89 21.93 11.13
C ASN A 90 6.12 22.07 9.81
N ASN A 91 6.81 22.15 8.66
CA ASN A 91 6.19 22.16 7.33
C ASN A 91 5.82 20.75 6.82
N GLY A 92 6.09 19.69 7.57
CA GLY A 92 5.80 18.31 7.19
C GLY A 92 6.93 17.60 6.44
N ASP A 93 8.03 18.29 6.12
CA ASP A 93 9.21 17.64 5.56
C ASP A 93 9.91 16.77 6.62
N GLN A 94 10.52 15.70 6.15
CA GLN A 94 11.30 14.74 6.92
C GLN A 94 12.68 14.64 6.28
N ILE A 95 13.70 15.14 6.97
CA ILE A 95 15.09 15.10 6.53
C ILE A 95 15.75 13.84 7.11
N PRO A 96 16.14 12.85 6.29
CA PRO A 96 16.90 11.70 6.77
C PRO A 96 18.26 12.12 7.31
N GLY A 97 18.64 11.64 8.49
CA GLY A 97 19.91 11.97 9.12
C GLY A 97 19.84 12.00 10.64
N ASN A 98 20.99 12.24 11.26
CA ASN A 98 21.18 12.25 12.69
C ASN A 98 21.35 13.67 13.23
N VAL A 99 20.80 13.92 14.41
CA VAL A 99 21.12 15.14 15.17
C VAL A 99 22.42 14.94 15.92
N VAL A 100 23.41 15.77 15.61
CA VAL A 100 24.72 15.76 16.28
C VAL A 100 24.79 16.77 17.42
N ALA A 101 24.07 17.88 17.30
CA ALA A 101 23.96 18.89 18.33
C ALA A 101 22.62 19.63 18.26
N LEU A 102 22.11 20.08 19.40
CA LEU A 102 20.97 20.96 19.52
C LEU A 102 21.21 21.95 20.65
N ASP A 103 20.90 23.23 20.41
CA ASP A 103 20.81 24.26 21.42
C ASP A 103 19.50 25.05 21.29
N GLU A 104 19.34 26.12 22.07
CA GLU A 104 18.12 26.96 22.05
C GLU A 104 17.81 27.58 20.67
N LYS A 105 18.82 27.74 19.80
CA LYS A 105 18.72 28.44 18.52
C LYS A 105 18.84 27.50 17.33
N ASN A 106 19.75 26.53 17.37
CA ASN A 106 20.08 25.70 16.22
C ASN A 106 20.08 24.20 16.53
N VAL A 107 19.74 23.42 15.51
CA VAL A 107 19.93 21.97 15.42
C VAL A 107 20.90 21.69 14.29
N GLN A 108 21.98 20.97 14.61
CA GLN A 108 22.96 20.50 13.65
C GLN A 108 22.63 19.06 13.27
N ILE A 109 22.52 18.82 11.97
CA ILE A 109 22.13 17.54 11.41
C ILE A 109 23.25 17.05 10.51
N GLU A 110 23.64 15.80 10.69
CA GLU A 110 24.47 15.05 9.76
C GLU A 110 23.56 14.20 8.86
N SER A 111 23.64 14.42 7.55
CA SER A 111 22.77 13.75 6.58
C SER A 111 23.55 13.34 5.36
N GLU A 112 23.40 12.08 4.94
CA GLU A 112 23.93 11.61 3.66
C GLU A 112 23.14 12.21 2.48
N THR A 113 21.86 12.55 2.69
CA THR A 113 20.97 13.04 1.64
C THR A 113 21.20 14.50 1.28
N VAL A 114 21.46 15.36 2.28
CA VAL A 114 21.62 16.81 2.09
C VAL A 114 22.95 17.38 2.59
N GLY A 115 23.83 16.52 3.12
CA GLY A 115 25.05 16.95 3.79
C GLY A 115 24.79 17.50 5.20
N ASN A 116 25.82 18.06 5.81
CA ASN A 116 25.71 18.61 7.16
C ASN A 116 25.05 19.98 7.11
N ILE A 117 23.92 20.11 7.80
CA ILE A 117 23.09 21.33 7.79
C ILE A 117 22.83 21.82 9.22
N SER A 118 22.51 23.11 9.32
CA SER A 118 22.07 23.74 10.57
C SER A 118 20.70 24.37 10.35
N LEU A 119 19.74 24.02 11.20
CA LEU A 119 18.37 24.51 11.15
C LEU A 119 18.05 25.30 12.42
N PRO A 120 17.15 26.31 12.36
CA PRO A 120 16.60 26.90 13.57
C PRO A 120 15.87 25.84 14.40
N SER A 121 16.14 25.75 15.71
CA SER A 121 15.46 24.81 16.61
C SER A 121 13.94 25.00 16.64
N SER A 122 13.46 26.21 16.35
CA SER A 122 12.03 26.51 16.24
C SER A 122 11.34 25.88 15.04
N ALA A 123 12.07 25.35 14.07
CA ALA A 123 11.51 24.73 12.88
C ALA A 123 11.33 23.22 12.98
N VAL A 124 11.97 22.60 13.97
CA VAL A 124 11.94 21.16 14.18
C VAL A 124 10.67 20.81 14.96
N ALA A 125 9.87 19.92 14.37
CA ALA A 125 8.70 19.35 15.01
C ALA A 125 9.07 18.14 15.87
N ALA A 126 9.95 17.28 15.34
CA ALA A 126 10.42 16.10 16.05
C ALA A 126 11.82 15.65 15.59
N ILE A 127 12.51 14.94 16.47
CA ILE A 127 13.74 14.19 16.16
C ILE A 127 13.44 12.73 16.41
N CYS A 128 13.67 11.88 15.42
CA CYS A 128 13.34 10.47 15.48
C CYS A 128 14.61 9.64 15.25
N PRO A 129 15.44 9.38 16.29
CA PRO A 129 16.65 8.58 16.13
C PRO A 129 16.34 7.12 15.78
N ASN A 130 15.25 6.57 16.35
CA ASN A 130 14.82 5.18 16.13
C ASN A 130 13.31 5.13 15.82
N PRO A 131 12.87 5.64 14.65
CA PRO A 131 11.45 5.92 14.39
C PRO A 131 10.54 4.68 14.35
N PHE A 132 11.12 3.50 14.14
CA PHE A 132 10.35 2.26 14.04
C PHE A 132 10.29 1.50 15.36
N GLY A 133 11.11 1.84 16.36
CA GLY A 133 11.16 1.18 17.67
C GLY A 133 11.54 -0.31 17.67
N GLY A 134 11.63 -0.95 16.51
CA GLY A 134 11.93 -2.36 16.29
C GLY A 134 12.48 -2.60 14.89
N LYS A 135 12.70 -3.87 14.54
CA LYS A 135 13.30 -4.26 13.26
C LYS A 135 12.38 -3.92 12.09
N LEU A 136 12.90 -3.17 11.13
CA LEU A 136 12.22 -2.90 9.86
C LEU A 136 12.12 -4.18 9.03
N LEU A 137 10.92 -4.54 8.60
CA LEU A 137 10.63 -5.76 7.81
C LEU A 137 10.37 -5.42 6.34
N TYR A 138 9.67 -4.32 6.07
CA TYR A 138 9.35 -3.89 4.71
C TYR A 138 9.10 -2.38 4.63
N VAL A 139 9.54 -1.74 3.54
CA VAL A 139 9.12 -0.38 3.16
C VAL A 139 8.93 -0.28 1.64
N GLY A 140 7.83 0.33 1.21
CA GLY A 140 7.50 0.49 -0.21
C GLY A 140 6.09 1.01 -0.44
N PRO A 141 5.45 0.74 -1.60
CA PRO A 141 5.90 -0.10 -2.73
C PRO A 141 6.77 0.65 -3.76
N PHE A 142 8.10 0.59 -3.65
CA PHE A 142 9.00 1.21 -4.64
C PHE A 142 9.25 0.35 -5.88
N SER A 143 8.96 -0.94 -5.79
CA SER A 143 8.97 -1.90 -6.90
C SER A 143 7.75 -2.81 -6.78
N PRO A 144 7.21 -3.31 -7.91
CA PRO A 144 6.13 -4.28 -7.88
C PRO A 144 6.58 -5.70 -7.52
N ASP A 145 7.89 -6.01 -7.52
CA ASP A 145 8.40 -7.39 -7.55
C ASP A 145 7.99 -8.27 -6.36
N GLN A 146 7.75 -7.68 -5.19
CA GLN A 146 7.32 -8.40 -3.99
C GLN A 146 5.80 -8.54 -3.87
N TRP A 147 5.06 -7.86 -4.75
CA TRP A 147 3.61 -7.81 -4.70
C TRP A 147 3.00 -8.72 -5.76
N GLU A 148 1.93 -9.41 -5.38
CA GLU A 148 1.18 -10.25 -6.31
C GLU A 148 -0.28 -9.79 -6.37
N VAL A 149 -0.77 -9.55 -7.60
CA VAL A 149 -2.21 -9.39 -7.87
C VAL A 149 -2.80 -10.78 -8.08
N THR A 150 -3.60 -11.25 -7.12
CA THR A 150 -4.17 -12.60 -7.19
C THR A 150 -5.57 -12.55 -7.80
N ASN A 151 -5.78 -13.22 -8.94
CA ASN A 151 -7.08 -13.22 -9.62
C ASN A 151 -8.21 -13.73 -8.71
N TYR A 152 -9.16 -12.86 -8.43
CA TYR A 152 -10.41 -13.22 -7.78
C TYR A 152 -11.33 -13.92 -8.79
N LYS A 153 -11.56 -15.23 -8.61
CA LYS A 153 -12.33 -16.06 -9.56
C LYS A 153 -13.79 -15.60 -9.80
N GLY A 154 -14.31 -14.64 -9.05
CA GLY A 154 -15.61 -14.00 -9.30
C GLY A 154 -15.59 -12.84 -10.30
N SER A 155 -14.42 -12.39 -10.80
CA SER A 155 -14.31 -11.21 -11.68
C SER A 155 -14.69 -11.50 -13.15
N ASN A 156 -14.50 -12.73 -13.64
CA ASN A 156 -14.66 -13.08 -15.06
C ASN A 156 -16.10 -13.05 -15.61
N ASN A 157 -17.13 -12.86 -14.79
CA ASN A 157 -18.53 -13.00 -15.23
C ASN A 157 -19.40 -11.73 -15.15
N ARG A 158 -18.90 -10.59 -14.67
CA ARG A 158 -19.70 -9.34 -14.70
C ARG A 158 -19.66 -8.61 -16.05
N SER A 159 -18.68 -8.87 -16.91
CA SER A 159 -18.60 -8.26 -18.25
C SER A 159 -19.55 -8.86 -19.28
N ASN A 160 -20.17 -10.01 -19.01
CA ASN A 160 -21.10 -10.70 -19.93
C ASN A 160 -22.59 -10.63 -19.55
N GLN A 161 -22.98 -9.80 -18.57
CA GLN A 161 -24.40 -9.62 -18.20
C GLN A 161 -25.06 -8.37 -18.81
N ALA A 162 -24.65 -7.97 -20.01
CA ALA A 162 -25.47 -7.13 -20.88
C ALA A 162 -26.21 -8.04 -21.89
N GLY A 163 -27.25 -8.76 -21.44
CA GLY A 163 -28.18 -9.44 -22.36
C GLY A 163 -28.64 -10.87 -22.05
N GLY A 164 -28.49 -11.39 -20.82
CA GLY A 164 -28.98 -12.73 -20.46
C GLY A 164 -30.20 -12.67 -19.52
N GLU A 165 -31.31 -13.31 -19.90
CA GLU A 165 -32.52 -13.43 -19.08
C GLU A 165 -32.22 -13.88 -17.64
N VAL A 166 -32.68 -13.09 -16.68
CA VAL A 166 -32.65 -13.42 -15.25
C VAL A 166 -33.63 -14.57 -14.99
N ARG A 167 -33.12 -15.79 -14.80
CA ARG A 167 -33.90 -16.86 -14.16
C ARG A 167 -33.80 -16.70 -12.64
N VAL A 168 -34.84 -16.11 -12.06
CA VAL A 168 -35.08 -16.12 -10.61
C VAL A 168 -35.43 -17.55 -10.21
N LEU A 169 -34.51 -18.25 -9.55
CA LEU A 169 -34.82 -19.46 -8.77
C LEU A 169 -35.10 -18.99 -7.34
N GLY A 170 -36.37 -19.04 -6.97
CA GLY A 170 -36.94 -18.35 -5.81
C GLY A 170 -36.53 -18.88 -4.44
N GLY A 171 -36.48 -17.96 -3.49
CA GLY A 171 -36.71 -18.21 -2.06
C GLY A 171 -38.18 -17.95 -1.72
N GLY A 172 -38.75 -18.79 -0.87
CA GLY A 172 -40.19 -18.93 -0.63
C GLY A 172 -40.92 -17.67 -0.15
N GLY A 173 -42.04 -17.39 -0.82
CA GLY A 173 -43.12 -16.52 -0.36
C GLY A 173 -44.38 -16.87 -1.14
N ASN A 174 -45.44 -17.30 -0.46
CA ASN A 174 -46.70 -17.70 -1.07
C ASN A 174 -47.39 -16.50 -1.72
N ILE A 175 -47.41 -16.45 -3.06
CA ILE A 175 -48.30 -15.59 -3.83
C ILE A 175 -49.22 -16.50 -4.64
N ALA A 176 -50.53 -16.35 -4.49
CA ALA A 176 -51.50 -17.20 -5.18
C ALA A 176 -51.53 -16.91 -6.70
N PRO A 177 -51.68 -17.93 -7.56
CA PRO A 177 -51.60 -17.79 -9.03
C PRO A 177 -52.53 -16.75 -9.67
N ALA A 178 -53.64 -16.41 -9.01
CA ALA A 178 -54.60 -15.42 -9.49
C ALA A 178 -54.06 -13.97 -9.45
N GLN A 179 -53.14 -13.65 -8.53
CA GLN A 179 -52.54 -12.30 -8.45
C GLN A 179 -51.51 -12.05 -9.55
N LEU A 180 -50.87 -13.11 -10.08
CA LEU A 180 -49.88 -12.99 -11.15
C LEU A 180 -50.54 -12.68 -12.51
N GLN A 181 -51.77 -13.15 -12.72
CA GLN A 181 -52.49 -12.97 -13.98
C GLN A 181 -53.06 -11.55 -14.16
N GLN A 182 -53.23 -10.80 -13.06
CA GLN A 182 -53.75 -9.43 -13.07
C GLN A 182 -52.66 -8.38 -13.34
N LEU A 183 -51.39 -8.68 -13.02
CA LEU A 183 -50.24 -7.79 -13.23
C LEU A 183 -49.69 -7.81 -14.67
N LEU A 184 -50.02 -8.86 -15.46
CA LEU A 184 -49.48 -9.06 -16.81
C LEU A 184 -50.39 -8.57 -17.95
N GLN A 185 -51.57 -7.99 -17.66
CA GLN A 185 -52.51 -7.51 -18.71
C GLN A 185 -52.18 -6.13 -19.30
N GLY A 186 -51.05 -5.52 -18.93
CA GLY A 186 -50.80 -4.09 -19.14
C GLY A 186 -49.68 -3.69 -20.11
N ALA A 187 -49.06 -4.57 -20.89
CA ALA A 187 -48.04 -4.13 -21.86
C ALA A 187 -47.95 -5.03 -23.10
N LYS A 188 -48.48 -4.53 -24.22
CA LYS A 188 -48.31 -5.13 -25.55
C LYS A 188 -46.90 -4.86 -26.08
N VAL A 189 -46.18 -5.91 -26.49
CA VAL A 189 -45.14 -5.81 -27.52
C VAL A 189 -45.37 -6.93 -28.54
N GLN A 190 -45.53 -6.55 -29.80
CA GLN A 190 -45.78 -7.44 -30.93
C GLN A 190 -44.53 -8.22 -31.33
N VAL A 191 -44.68 -9.52 -31.52
CA VAL A 191 -43.71 -10.37 -32.25
C VAL A 191 -44.32 -10.66 -33.63
N LYS A 192 -43.59 -10.33 -34.70
CA LYS A 192 -43.93 -10.73 -36.07
C LYS A 192 -43.21 -12.04 -36.39
N GLY A 193 -43.96 -12.99 -36.92
CA GLY A 193 -43.60 -14.39 -37.10
C GLY A 193 -42.57 -14.68 -38.21
N ALA A 194 -42.05 -15.89 -38.10
CA ALA A 194 -41.16 -16.56 -39.04
C ALA A 194 -41.86 -16.89 -40.36
N ASP A 195 -41.06 -16.96 -41.43
CA ASP A 195 -41.27 -17.92 -42.52
C ASP A 195 -39.93 -18.54 -42.90
N ALA A 196 -39.97 -19.86 -43.08
CA ALA A 196 -38.87 -20.72 -43.50
C ALA A 196 -39.01 -21.02 -44.99
N ASP A 197 -37.92 -20.93 -45.76
CA ASP A 197 -37.53 -21.95 -46.75
C ASP A 197 -36.24 -21.60 -47.54
N ALA A 198 -35.27 -22.52 -47.48
CA ALA A 198 -34.16 -22.83 -48.42
C ALA A 198 -33.03 -21.79 -48.70
N PRO A 199 -31.85 -22.21 -49.23
CA PRO A 199 -31.03 -23.40 -48.96
C PRO A 199 -29.58 -23.03 -48.50
N GLN A 200 -28.90 -23.99 -47.85
CA GLN A 200 -27.49 -23.88 -47.42
C GLN A 200 -26.54 -23.55 -48.59
N LYS A 201 -25.76 -22.48 -48.43
CA LYS A 201 -24.53 -22.23 -49.19
C LYS A 201 -23.35 -22.21 -48.22
N ASP A 202 -22.43 -23.15 -48.43
CA ASP A 202 -21.12 -23.20 -47.81
C ASP A 202 -20.34 -21.90 -48.09
N VAL A 203 -20.21 -21.06 -47.07
CA VAL A 203 -19.22 -19.99 -47.04
C VAL A 203 -18.27 -20.34 -45.90
N LYS A 204 -17.06 -20.80 -46.27
CA LYS A 204 -15.92 -20.88 -45.34
C LYS A 204 -15.71 -19.50 -44.74
N LYS A 205 -16.01 -19.36 -43.46
CA LYS A 205 -15.72 -18.16 -42.68
C LYS A 205 -14.29 -18.33 -42.16
N ASP A 206 -13.36 -17.61 -42.75
CA ASP A 206 -11.99 -17.51 -42.25
C ASP A 206 -12.04 -17.04 -40.79
N GLU A 207 -11.60 -17.90 -39.88
CA GLU A 207 -11.37 -17.58 -38.48
C GLU A 207 -10.22 -16.57 -38.40
N LYS A 208 -10.53 -15.28 -38.49
CA LYS A 208 -9.65 -14.26 -37.90
C LYS A 208 -9.63 -14.54 -36.40
N LYS A 209 -8.51 -15.08 -35.91
CA LYS A 209 -8.15 -15.12 -34.49
C LYS A 209 -8.45 -13.74 -33.90
N LYS A 210 -9.53 -13.65 -33.11
CA LYS A 210 -9.78 -12.52 -32.24
C LYS A 210 -8.64 -12.55 -31.23
N VAL A 211 -7.73 -11.59 -31.31
CA VAL A 211 -6.77 -11.36 -30.24
C VAL A 211 -7.64 -11.01 -29.04
N GLU A 212 -7.74 -11.92 -28.07
CA GLU A 212 -8.32 -11.60 -26.77
C GLU A 212 -7.43 -10.49 -26.17
N GLU A 213 -7.90 -9.25 -26.22
CA GLU A 213 -7.36 -8.20 -25.37
C GLU A 213 -7.42 -8.70 -23.93
N LYS A 214 -6.25 -8.80 -23.29
CA LYS A 214 -6.19 -9.12 -21.88
C LYS A 214 -6.99 -8.05 -21.12
N PRO A 215 -7.89 -8.43 -20.20
CA PRO A 215 -8.58 -7.45 -19.38
C PRO A 215 -7.54 -6.62 -18.61
N ASP A 216 -7.72 -5.29 -18.56
CA ASP A 216 -6.79 -4.44 -17.82
C ASP A 216 -6.68 -4.92 -16.36
N PRO A 217 -5.46 -4.90 -15.79
CA PRO A 217 -5.26 -5.34 -14.43
C PRO A 217 -6.04 -4.46 -13.47
N SER A 218 -6.56 -5.09 -12.41
CA SER A 218 -7.27 -4.42 -11.32
C SER A 218 -6.39 -3.46 -10.54
N TRP A 219 -5.10 -3.77 -10.46
CA TRP A 219 -4.07 -2.97 -9.82
C TRP A 219 -2.96 -2.61 -10.80
N LYS A 220 -2.51 -1.36 -10.74
CA LYS A 220 -1.37 -0.85 -11.50
C LYS A 220 -0.33 -0.29 -10.54
N HIS A 221 0.90 -0.75 -10.64
CA HIS A 221 2.03 -0.16 -9.90
C HIS A 221 2.61 1.00 -10.71
N LEU A 222 2.76 2.14 -10.04
CA LEU A 222 3.24 3.37 -10.64
C LEU A 222 4.10 4.11 -9.61
N GLY A 223 5.40 4.19 -9.87
CA GLY A 223 6.37 4.84 -8.98
C GLY A 223 6.46 4.18 -7.62
N SER A 224 6.08 4.91 -6.57
CA SER A 224 6.11 4.45 -5.18
C SER A 224 4.74 3.97 -4.67
N ALA A 225 3.77 3.74 -5.56
CA ALA A 225 2.39 3.46 -5.17
C ALA A 225 1.70 2.39 -6.04
N TRP A 226 0.69 1.77 -5.46
CA TRP A 226 -0.25 0.89 -6.14
C TRP A 226 -1.61 1.56 -6.30
N TYR A 227 -2.19 1.45 -7.49
CA TYR A 227 -3.48 2.03 -7.84
C TYR A 227 -4.49 0.95 -8.17
N HIS A 228 -5.57 0.88 -7.39
CA HIS A 228 -6.73 0.07 -7.71
C HIS A 228 -7.64 0.82 -8.67
N LEU A 229 -7.94 0.23 -9.82
CA LEU A 229 -8.70 0.87 -10.90
C LEU A 229 -10.10 0.30 -11.00
N LYS A 230 -10.18 -1.03 -11.02
CA LYS A 230 -11.43 -1.79 -11.17
C LYS A 230 -11.26 -3.22 -10.68
N GLY A 231 -12.37 -3.92 -10.51
CA GLY A 231 -12.35 -5.34 -10.17
C GLY A 231 -12.24 -5.59 -8.66
N LEU A 232 -11.95 -6.83 -8.30
CA LEU A 232 -11.98 -7.31 -6.92
C LEU A 232 -10.74 -8.13 -6.57
N ASP A 233 -9.70 -8.09 -7.41
CA ASP A 233 -8.51 -8.88 -7.15
C ASP A 233 -7.75 -8.29 -5.96
N PRO A 234 -7.37 -9.11 -4.96
CA PRO A 234 -6.49 -8.66 -3.90
C PRO A 234 -5.08 -8.40 -4.42
N LEU A 235 -4.48 -7.32 -3.91
CA LEU A 235 -3.06 -7.05 -3.99
C LEU A 235 -2.41 -7.58 -2.70
N THR A 236 -1.42 -8.46 -2.83
CA THR A 236 -0.88 -9.26 -1.72
C THR A 236 0.62 -9.07 -1.57
N LEU A 237 1.10 -9.10 -0.33
CA LEU A 237 2.50 -9.10 0.07
C LEU A 237 2.69 -10.22 1.10
N LYS A 238 3.46 -11.25 0.75
CA LYS A 238 3.69 -12.43 1.58
C LYS A 238 4.92 -12.25 2.47
N ASP A 239 5.00 -13.04 3.55
CA ASP A 239 6.18 -13.15 4.40
C ASP A 239 6.71 -11.82 4.95
N CYS A 240 5.81 -10.90 5.31
CA CYS A 240 6.16 -9.53 5.67
C CYS A 240 5.84 -9.14 7.12
N MET A 241 5.06 -9.94 7.84
CA MET A 241 4.62 -9.64 9.22
C MET A 241 5.31 -10.53 10.27
N ALA A 242 5.61 -9.96 11.44
CA ALA A 242 6.16 -10.66 12.60
C ALA A 242 5.08 -10.94 13.66
N GLU A 243 5.46 -11.61 14.76
CA GLU A 243 4.55 -11.89 15.88
C GLU A 243 3.99 -10.61 16.53
N THR A 244 4.86 -9.63 16.77
CA THR A 244 4.48 -8.25 17.06
C THR A 244 4.76 -7.38 15.83
N THR A 245 3.75 -6.71 15.30
CA THR A 245 3.87 -5.95 14.04
C THR A 245 3.26 -4.57 14.13
N LEU A 246 3.98 -3.57 13.63
CA LEU A 246 3.47 -2.26 13.24
C LEU A 246 3.36 -2.25 11.72
N LEU A 247 2.15 -2.10 11.20
CA LEU A 247 1.82 -1.92 9.79
C LEU A 247 1.26 -0.51 9.62
N ARG A 248 1.97 0.36 8.92
CA ARG A 248 1.52 1.71 8.56
C ARG A 248 1.45 1.85 7.05
N PHE A 249 0.45 2.53 6.53
CA PHE A 249 0.37 2.89 5.11
C PHE A 249 -0.52 4.11 4.91
N ARG A 250 -0.29 4.83 3.81
CA ARG A 250 -1.19 5.88 3.35
C ARG A 250 -2.15 5.30 2.32
N LEU A 251 -3.44 5.50 2.56
CA LEU A 251 -4.52 5.12 1.67
C LEU A 251 -5.25 6.37 1.20
N ALA A 252 -5.21 6.64 -0.10
CA ALA A 252 -6.13 7.58 -0.72
C ALA A 252 -7.28 6.83 -1.40
N TRP A 253 -8.43 7.46 -1.53
CA TRP A 253 -9.61 6.94 -2.24
C TRP A 253 -10.37 8.06 -2.93
N ARG A 254 -11.13 7.67 -3.96
CA ARG A 254 -12.11 8.55 -4.60
C ARG A 254 -13.51 8.00 -4.36
N ASP A 255 -14.48 8.91 -4.30
CA ASP A 255 -15.89 8.60 -4.12
C ASP A 255 -16.15 7.93 -2.76
N ARG A 256 -16.52 6.65 -2.73
CA ARG A 256 -16.80 5.91 -1.50
C ARG A 256 -15.74 4.84 -1.27
N LEU A 257 -15.03 4.98 -0.14
CA LEU A 257 -14.09 3.97 0.32
C LEU A 257 -14.82 2.67 0.70
N SER A 258 -14.28 1.55 0.20
CA SER A 258 -14.72 0.21 0.56
C SER A 258 -13.56 -0.78 0.37
N ALA A 259 -12.74 -0.92 1.41
CA ALA A 259 -11.52 -1.72 1.38
C ALA A 259 -11.55 -2.86 2.42
N ASN A 260 -11.04 -4.02 2.03
CA ASN A 260 -10.59 -5.06 2.94
C ASN A 260 -9.09 -4.92 3.11
N ILE A 261 -8.65 -4.75 4.35
CA ILE A 261 -7.23 -4.81 4.73
C ILE A 261 -7.03 -6.11 5.49
N ALA A 262 -6.45 -7.10 4.83
CA ALA A 262 -6.12 -8.38 5.44
C ALA A 262 -4.69 -8.34 5.98
N PHE A 263 -4.51 -8.80 7.20
CA PHE A 263 -3.21 -8.89 7.87
C PHE A 263 -3.13 -10.17 8.70
N HIS A 264 -1.90 -10.65 8.90
CA HIS A 264 -1.62 -12.01 9.37
C HIS A 264 -2.35 -13.08 8.54
N ALA A 265 -2.42 -12.85 7.22
CA ALA A 265 -3.04 -13.75 6.27
C ALA A 265 -2.11 -14.92 5.94
N ASP A 266 -2.66 -16.14 5.82
CA ASP A 266 -1.91 -17.33 5.38
C ASP A 266 -2.10 -17.65 3.89
N PHE A 267 -3.08 -17.02 3.23
CA PHE A 267 -3.48 -17.28 1.84
C PHE A 267 -3.77 -18.77 1.53
N ALA A 268 -4.11 -19.55 2.55
CA ALA A 268 -4.38 -20.97 2.42
C ALA A 268 -5.68 -21.24 1.64
N LYS A 269 -5.68 -22.34 0.91
CA LYS A 269 -6.88 -22.88 0.24
C LYS A 269 -7.68 -23.76 1.19
N PRO A 270 -8.98 -24.01 0.92
CA PRO A 270 -9.76 -24.92 1.75
C PRO A 270 -9.08 -26.29 1.85
N PRO A 271 -9.11 -26.95 3.02
CA PRO A 271 -8.66 -28.33 3.19
C PRO A 271 -9.26 -29.25 2.12
N ALA A 272 -8.46 -30.18 1.59
CA ALA A 272 -8.98 -31.19 0.68
C ALA A 272 -9.96 -32.10 1.42
N ALA A 273 -11.16 -32.31 0.87
CA ALA A 273 -12.10 -33.25 1.45
C ALA A 273 -11.49 -34.66 1.42
N ASP A 274 -11.40 -35.31 2.58
CA ASP A 274 -10.89 -36.68 2.68
C ASP A 274 -11.72 -37.62 1.81
N GLU A 275 -11.11 -38.16 0.74
CA GLU A 275 -11.77 -39.08 -0.20
C GLU A 275 -12.18 -40.44 0.42
N LYS A 276 -11.90 -40.66 1.71
CA LYS A 276 -12.08 -41.96 2.38
C LYS A 276 -13.42 -42.17 3.08
N ASP A 277 -14.29 -41.16 3.12
CA ASP A 277 -15.57 -41.27 3.82
C ASP A 277 -16.75 -41.45 2.83
N GLU A 278 -16.84 -42.65 2.24
CA GLU A 278 -17.87 -42.99 1.25
C GLU A 278 -19.31 -42.90 1.80
N ASN A 279 -19.49 -42.83 3.12
CA ASN A 279 -20.80 -42.71 3.77
C ASN A 279 -21.34 -41.27 3.89
N LYS A 280 -20.54 -40.24 3.57
CA LYS A 280 -21.04 -38.86 3.39
C LYS A 280 -21.47 -38.54 1.94
N LYS A 281 -21.60 -39.55 1.06
CA LYS A 281 -22.01 -39.35 -0.36
C LYS A 281 -23.45 -38.85 -0.56
N ASN A 282 -24.26 -38.69 0.49
CA ASN A 282 -25.62 -38.11 0.41
C ASN A 282 -25.82 -36.79 1.20
N ALA A 283 -24.78 -36.24 1.82
CA ALA A 283 -24.80 -34.86 2.30
C ALA A 283 -24.15 -34.00 1.21
N ALA A 284 -25.01 -33.38 0.38
CA ALA A 284 -24.68 -32.37 -0.63
C ALA A 284 -23.26 -32.48 -1.23
N LYS A 285 -23.08 -33.32 -2.26
CA LYS A 285 -22.10 -32.97 -3.30
C LYS A 285 -22.30 -31.48 -3.60
N PRO A 286 -21.25 -30.63 -3.59
CA PRO A 286 -21.42 -29.24 -3.98
C PRO A 286 -22.00 -29.27 -5.39
N GLN A 287 -23.30 -28.96 -5.50
CA GLN A 287 -23.96 -28.81 -6.77
C GLN A 287 -23.25 -27.64 -7.44
N ASN A 288 -22.47 -27.96 -8.48
CA ASN A 288 -21.58 -27.10 -9.28
C ASN A 288 -20.09 -27.24 -8.93
N ALA A 289 -19.44 -28.24 -9.52
CA ALA A 289 -18.05 -28.14 -9.99
C ALA A 289 -17.98 -27.24 -11.25
N GLY A 290 -18.62 -26.08 -11.18
CA GLY A 290 -18.71 -25.06 -12.21
C GLY A 290 -18.72 -23.70 -11.51
N ILE A 291 -17.91 -22.77 -12.05
CA ILE A 291 -17.76 -21.34 -11.71
C ILE A 291 -18.56 -20.90 -10.46
N GLN A 292 -17.90 -20.91 -9.29
CA GLN A 292 -18.48 -20.42 -8.04
C GLN A 292 -18.55 -18.89 -8.05
N ILE A 293 -19.76 -18.34 -8.17
CA ILE A 293 -20.05 -16.93 -7.92
C ILE A 293 -20.29 -16.79 -6.41
N PHE A 294 -19.35 -16.16 -5.71
CA PHE A 294 -19.46 -15.95 -4.26
C PHE A 294 -20.47 -14.84 -3.95
N ASN A 295 -21.52 -15.17 -3.22
CA ASN A 295 -22.63 -14.26 -2.90
C ASN A 295 -22.59 -13.71 -1.45
N ASN A 296 -21.63 -14.13 -0.62
CA ASN A 296 -21.50 -13.68 0.77
C ASN A 296 -20.05 -13.31 1.12
N SER A 297 -19.86 -12.23 1.89
CA SER A 297 -18.57 -11.63 2.25
C SER A 297 -17.62 -12.59 2.97
N SER A 298 -18.14 -13.54 3.74
CA SER A 298 -17.32 -14.56 4.40
C SER A 298 -16.60 -15.48 3.40
N GLN A 299 -17.31 -15.90 2.34
CA GLN A 299 -16.74 -16.74 1.30
C GLN A 299 -15.71 -15.99 0.47
N THR A 300 -15.95 -14.70 0.21
CA THR A 300 -15.03 -13.87 -0.57
C THR A 300 -13.73 -13.61 0.17
N GLN A 301 -13.79 -13.34 1.48
CA GLN A 301 -12.63 -13.06 2.31
C GLN A 301 -11.76 -14.31 2.49
N ALA A 302 -12.34 -15.44 2.92
CA ALA A 302 -11.58 -16.68 3.08
C ALA A 302 -10.95 -17.17 1.76
N ALA A 303 -11.65 -17.02 0.63
CA ALA A 303 -11.09 -17.38 -0.68
C ALA A 303 -9.97 -16.44 -1.16
N SER A 304 -9.95 -15.18 -0.69
CA SER A 304 -8.95 -14.19 -1.08
C SER A 304 -7.72 -14.21 -0.16
N PHE A 305 -7.91 -14.48 1.12
CA PHE A 305 -6.91 -14.27 2.17
C PHE A 305 -6.57 -15.53 2.98
N GLY A 306 -7.31 -16.62 2.78
CA GLY A 306 -7.22 -17.80 3.63
C GLY A 306 -7.71 -17.50 5.05
N ASN A 307 -6.96 -17.95 6.05
CA ASN A 307 -7.14 -17.55 7.44
C ASN A 307 -6.44 -16.22 7.70
N ALA A 308 -7.21 -15.20 8.09
CA ALA A 308 -6.70 -13.83 8.22
C ALA A 308 -7.55 -12.99 9.17
N LEU A 309 -6.95 -11.91 9.66
CA LEU A 309 -7.66 -10.79 10.25
C LEU A 309 -7.96 -9.77 9.16
N VAL A 310 -9.21 -9.34 9.05
CA VAL A 310 -9.67 -8.44 7.99
C VAL A 310 -10.29 -7.21 8.61
N LEU A 311 -9.60 -6.08 8.47
CA LEU A 311 -10.14 -4.76 8.76
C LEU A 311 -10.95 -4.31 7.53
N ASN A 312 -12.26 -4.27 7.69
CA ASN A 312 -13.18 -3.70 6.72
C ASN A 312 -13.20 -2.19 6.95
N LEU A 313 -12.76 -1.43 5.97
CA LEU A 313 -12.59 0.01 6.03
C LEU A 313 -13.59 0.66 5.07
N TYR A 314 -14.61 1.33 5.63
CA TYR A 314 -15.57 2.13 4.89
C TYR A 314 -15.43 3.59 5.31
N GLN A 315 -15.88 4.51 4.46
CA GLN A 315 -15.79 5.95 4.75
C GLN A 315 -16.40 6.35 6.10
N THR A 316 -17.52 5.72 6.50
CA THR A 316 -18.26 6.10 7.71
C THR A 316 -17.99 5.21 8.93
N TYR A 317 -17.36 4.05 8.75
CA TYR A 317 -17.08 3.13 9.83
C TYR A 317 -16.03 2.10 9.43
N PHE A 318 -15.47 1.43 10.44
CA PHE A 318 -14.62 0.28 10.24
C PHE A 318 -15.03 -0.86 11.17
N SER A 319 -14.71 -2.09 10.77
CA SER A 319 -14.94 -3.27 11.58
C SER A 319 -13.81 -4.28 11.37
N LEU A 320 -13.53 -5.07 12.39
CA LEU A 320 -12.56 -6.16 12.31
C LEU A 320 -13.30 -7.49 12.37
N SER A 321 -12.89 -8.41 11.50
CA SER A 321 -13.38 -9.79 11.48
C SER A 321 -12.23 -10.75 11.27
N ARG A 322 -12.33 -11.96 11.81
CA ARG A 322 -11.48 -13.08 11.40
C ARG A 322 -12.20 -13.90 10.33
N CYS A 323 -11.51 -14.25 9.25
CA CYS A 323 -12.02 -15.17 8.24
C CYS A 323 -11.14 -16.42 8.16
N GLY A 324 -11.67 -17.51 7.63
CA GLY A 324 -10.92 -18.73 7.39
C GLY A 324 -11.82 -19.87 6.91
N TYR A 325 -11.29 -21.09 6.96
CA TYR A 325 -12.04 -22.32 6.69
C TYR A 325 -12.14 -23.16 7.97
N ASP A 326 -13.31 -23.75 8.22
CA ASP A 326 -13.45 -24.76 9.26
C ASP A 326 -12.85 -26.10 8.83
N ALA A 327 -12.86 -27.09 9.73
CA ALA A 327 -12.32 -28.44 9.47
C ALA A 327 -12.98 -29.15 8.28
N ASP A 328 -14.24 -28.81 7.97
CA ASP A 328 -14.98 -29.35 6.82
C ASP A 328 -14.71 -28.55 5.52
N GLY A 329 -13.88 -27.51 5.58
CA GLY A 329 -13.56 -26.63 4.46
C GLY A 329 -14.63 -25.59 4.16
N ASN A 330 -15.57 -25.35 5.07
CA ASN A 330 -16.57 -24.29 4.93
C ASN A 330 -15.97 -22.94 5.35
N PRO A 331 -16.15 -21.88 4.54
CA PRO A 331 -15.66 -20.56 4.89
C PRO A 331 -16.47 -19.95 6.03
N PHE A 332 -15.78 -19.32 6.98
CA PHE A 332 -16.38 -18.55 8.06
C PHE A 332 -15.89 -17.09 8.06
N SER A 333 -16.68 -16.21 8.67
CA SER A 333 -16.26 -14.86 9.05
C SER A 333 -16.87 -14.53 10.41
N GLN A 334 -16.02 -14.21 11.37
CA GLN A 334 -16.38 -13.91 12.75
C GLN A 334 -16.04 -12.46 13.05
N PRO A 335 -17.04 -11.58 13.27
CA PRO A 335 -16.79 -10.22 13.73
C PRO A 335 -16.14 -10.23 15.12
N LEU A 336 -15.21 -9.30 15.35
CA LEU A 336 -14.52 -9.14 16.62
C LEU A 336 -15.05 -7.93 17.38
N THR A 337 -15.29 -8.10 18.67
CA THR A 337 -15.81 -7.04 19.54
C THR A 337 -14.72 -6.01 19.82
N ARG A 338 -15.08 -4.73 19.69
CA ARG A 338 -14.15 -3.59 19.83
C ARG A 338 -14.33 -2.84 21.15
N GLY A 339 -13.26 -2.19 21.61
CA GLY A 339 -13.39 -0.99 22.44
C GLY A 339 -13.96 0.18 21.62
N GLN A 340 -14.86 0.99 22.19
CA GLN A 340 -15.50 2.10 21.46
C GLN A 340 -14.54 3.30 21.31
N SER A 341 -14.52 3.91 20.13
CA SER A 341 -14.00 5.27 19.90
C SER A 341 -14.84 5.98 18.84
N ASN A 342 -14.76 7.30 18.79
CA ASN A 342 -15.50 8.16 17.84
C ASN A 342 -14.66 8.61 16.65
N VAL A 343 -13.48 8.03 16.42
CA VAL A 343 -12.64 8.41 15.28
C VAL A 343 -13.27 7.91 13.98
N GLN A 344 -13.43 8.82 13.03
CA GLN A 344 -13.91 8.53 11.68
C GLN A 344 -12.77 8.79 10.69
N LEU A 345 -12.90 8.25 9.49
CA LEU A 345 -12.01 8.62 8.40
C LEU A 345 -12.29 10.07 7.98
N PRO A 346 -11.24 10.80 7.56
CA PRO A 346 -11.41 12.16 7.08
C PRO A 346 -12.17 12.20 5.75
N ASP A 347 -12.90 13.28 5.51
CA ASP A 347 -13.60 13.53 4.23
C ASP A 347 -12.66 14.02 3.12
N THR A 348 -11.36 14.16 3.40
CA THR A 348 -10.32 14.61 2.46
C THR A 348 -10.07 13.63 1.32
N GLY A 349 -10.52 12.37 1.44
CA GLY A 349 -10.25 11.32 0.46
C GLY A 349 -8.89 10.64 0.65
N GLU A 350 -8.23 10.86 1.78
CA GLU A 350 -6.98 10.18 2.12
C GLU A 350 -6.73 10.13 3.63
N ALA A 351 -6.05 9.08 4.09
CA ALA A 351 -5.67 8.93 5.49
C ALA A 351 -4.39 8.08 5.63
N THR A 352 -3.65 8.32 6.72
CA THR A 352 -2.64 7.38 7.21
C THR A 352 -3.30 6.37 8.13
N ILE A 353 -3.19 5.09 7.78
CA ILE A 353 -3.72 3.97 8.57
C ILE A 353 -2.54 3.28 9.24
N GLU A 354 -2.65 3.05 10.54
CA GLU A 354 -1.67 2.29 11.30
C GLU A 354 -2.35 1.21 12.13
N ILE A 355 -1.88 -0.03 11.97
CA ILE A 355 -2.30 -1.21 12.71
C ILE A 355 -1.11 -1.68 13.53
N ARG A 356 -1.28 -1.74 14.85
CA ARG A 356 -0.34 -2.37 15.77
C ARG A 356 -0.93 -3.69 16.22
N SER A 357 -0.15 -4.75 16.20
CA SER A 357 -0.61 -6.08 16.59
C SER A 357 0.43 -6.80 17.43
N ASP A 358 -0.04 -7.50 18.46
CA ASP A 358 0.72 -8.47 19.24
C ASP A 358 -0.11 -9.75 19.26
N ARG A 359 0.29 -10.70 18.40
CA ARG A 359 -0.43 -11.96 18.22
C ARG A 359 -0.47 -12.78 19.49
N SER A 360 0.66 -12.87 20.20
CA SER A 360 0.79 -13.64 21.45
C SER A 360 -0.22 -13.20 22.52
N LYS A 361 -0.61 -11.92 22.52
CA LYS A 361 -1.61 -11.35 23.43
C LYS A 361 -2.99 -11.20 22.81
N GLY A 362 -3.16 -11.53 21.52
CA GLY A 362 -4.36 -11.27 20.75
C GLY A 362 -4.76 -9.79 20.73
N LEU A 363 -3.79 -8.88 20.80
CA LEU A 363 -4.00 -7.43 20.86
C LEU A 363 -3.86 -6.82 19.48
N ILE A 364 -4.83 -6.00 19.08
CA ILE A 364 -4.80 -5.21 17.85
C ILE A 364 -5.25 -3.80 18.17
N MET A 365 -4.52 -2.82 17.67
CA MET A 365 -4.85 -1.41 17.80
C MET A 365 -4.85 -0.75 16.43
N LEU A 366 -5.82 0.12 16.20
CA LEU A 366 -5.98 0.90 14.98
C LEU A 366 -5.79 2.37 15.29
N PHE A 367 -4.99 3.05 14.47
CA PHE A 367 -4.83 4.50 14.47
C PHE A 367 -5.13 5.04 13.07
N ILE A 368 -5.81 6.19 13.03
CA ILE A 368 -6.14 6.93 11.81
C ILE A 368 -5.57 8.33 11.96
N ASP A 369 -4.69 8.72 11.02
CA ASP A 369 -3.92 9.98 11.06
C ASP A 369 -3.21 10.20 12.40
N GLY A 370 -2.73 9.11 13.00
CA GLY A 370 -2.07 9.11 14.31
C GLY A 370 -3.01 9.18 15.52
N LYS A 371 -4.33 9.29 15.34
CA LYS A 371 -5.34 9.21 16.43
C LYS A 371 -5.69 7.77 16.74
N TYR A 372 -5.74 7.42 18.03
CA TYR A 372 -6.26 6.13 18.46
C TYR A 372 -7.73 5.98 18.03
N ALA A 373 -8.02 4.96 17.21
CA ALA A 373 -9.32 4.74 16.61
C ALA A 373 -10.04 3.49 17.13
N ALA A 374 -9.33 2.40 17.45
CA ALA A 374 -9.94 1.24 18.09
C ALA A 374 -8.91 0.27 18.64
N GLN A 375 -9.39 -0.63 19.50
CA GLN A 375 -8.63 -1.76 20.02
C GLN A 375 -9.51 -3.01 20.06
N TRP A 376 -8.88 -4.14 19.79
CA TRP A 376 -9.40 -5.49 19.96
C TRP A 376 -8.42 -6.28 20.81
N GLU A 377 -8.95 -7.07 21.73
CA GLU A 377 -8.20 -7.99 22.58
C GLU A 377 -8.78 -9.40 22.41
N GLN A 378 -8.04 -10.41 22.85
CA GLN A 378 -8.49 -11.80 22.84
C GLN A 378 -8.82 -12.33 21.41
N VAL A 379 -8.17 -11.76 20.40
CA VAL A 379 -8.40 -12.09 18.98
C VAL A 379 -8.04 -13.56 18.66
N GLU A 380 -7.16 -14.16 19.46
CA GLU A 380 -6.75 -15.57 19.36
C GLU A 380 -7.43 -16.48 20.41
N LEU A 381 -8.13 -15.94 21.42
CA LEU A 381 -8.61 -16.70 22.61
C LEU A 381 -10.08 -17.16 22.51
N LEU A 382 -10.63 -17.28 21.31
CA LEU A 382 -12.05 -17.61 21.11
C LEU A 382 -12.42 -19.09 21.35
N ASP A 383 -11.66 -19.84 22.16
CA ASP A 383 -11.94 -21.26 22.47
C ASP A 383 -11.97 -21.66 23.97
N ASP A 384 -11.63 -20.81 24.94
CA ASP A 384 -11.35 -21.34 26.30
C ASP A 384 -12.49 -21.28 27.35
N THR A 385 -13.76 -20.96 27.02
CA THR A 385 -14.78 -20.78 28.10
C THR A 385 -16.18 -21.38 27.92
N ASN A 386 -16.39 -22.33 27.01
CA ASN A 386 -17.59 -23.19 27.09
C ASN A 386 -17.20 -24.61 27.48
N ASP A 387 -17.03 -24.83 28.79
CA ASP A 387 -16.85 -26.12 29.47
C ASP A 387 -18.02 -27.13 29.28
N GLU A 388 -18.91 -26.93 28.31
CA GLU A 388 -20.02 -27.85 28.00
C GLU A 388 -20.03 -28.37 26.54
N ALA A 389 -18.97 -28.15 25.76
CA ALA A 389 -18.80 -28.84 24.48
C ALA A 389 -18.13 -30.22 24.70
N GLU A 390 -18.90 -31.31 24.65
CA GLU A 390 -18.47 -32.71 24.89
C GLU A 390 -17.48 -33.30 23.85
N ASP A 391 -16.84 -32.50 23.00
CA ASP A 391 -15.88 -33.00 22.02
C ASP A 391 -14.58 -32.18 22.00
N PRO A 392 -13.46 -32.70 22.54
CA PRO A 392 -12.16 -32.01 22.52
C PRO A 392 -11.57 -31.82 21.10
N ALA A 393 -12.28 -32.24 20.05
CA ALA A 393 -11.96 -31.93 18.65
C ALA A 393 -12.68 -30.68 18.09
N THR A 394 -13.50 -29.96 18.88
CA THR A 394 -14.15 -28.73 18.42
C THR A 394 -13.17 -27.56 18.32
N ARG A 395 -12.51 -27.51 17.15
CA ARG A 395 -12.05 -26.34 16.38
C ARG A 395 -11.03 -25.39 17.00
N GLN A 396 -9.86 -25.93 17.35
CA GLN A 396 -8.63 -25.15 17.34
C GLN A 396 -8.51 -24.39 16.01
N GLN A 397 -8.77 -23.08 16.01
CA GLN A 397 -8.72 -22.27 14.79
C GLN A 397 -7.29 -22.31 14.25
N ALA A 398 -7.13 -22.50 12.93
CA ALA A 398 -5.81 -22.56 12.30
C ALA A 398 -4.96 -21.33 12.69
N PRO A 399 -3.63 -21.48 12.87
CA PRO A 399 -2.78 -20.35 13.20
C PRO A 399 -2.84 -19.29 12.10
N LEU A 400 -2.74 -18.02 12.48
CA LEU A 400 -2.64 -16.92 11.53
C LEU A 400 -1.30 -16.98 10.77
N GLY A 401 -1.30 -16.48 9.53
CA GLY A 401 -0.11 -16.38 8.69
C GLY A 401 0.72 -15.13 8.97
N ASN A 402 1.52 -14.70 7.99
CA ASN A 402 2.45 -13.57 8.07
C ASN A 402 2.32 -12.62 6.86
N GLY A 403 1.21 -12.70 6.14
CA GLY A 403 0.93 -11.92 4.94
C GLY A 403 0.09 -10.67 5.18
N PHE A 404 0.23 -9.71 4.28
CA PHE A 404 -0.57 -8.50 4.15
C PHE A 404 -1.29 -8.51 2.80
N ALA A 405 -2.54 -8.05 2.76
CA ALA A 405 -3.24 -7.82 1.51
C ALA A 405 -4.24 -6.67 1.60
N ILE A 406 -4.49 -6.04 0.46
CA ILE A 406 -5.58 -5.07 0.28
C ILE A 406 -6.47 -5.49 -0.89
N GLN A 407 -7.77 -5.32 -0.72
CA GLN A 407 -8.75 -5.63 -1.76
C GLN A 407 -9.86 -4.58 -1.74
N CYS A 408 -10.28 -4.12 -2.90
CA CYS A 408 -11.50 -3.33 -3.00
C CYS A 408 -12.73 -4.25 -2.92
N GLN A 409 -13.71 -3.93 -2.07
CA GLN A 409 -14.96 -4.71 -2.04
C GLN A 409 -15.92 -4.33 -3.17
N ASN A 410 -15.74 -3.15 -3.76
CA ASN A 410 -16.56 -2.68 -4.87
C ASN A 410 -15.70 -2.45 -6.11
N SER A 411 -16.14 -2.96 -7.25
CA SER A 411 -15.33 -2.98 -8.47
C SER A 411 -15.07 -1.61 -9.10
N ASN A 412 -15.55 -0.51 -8.50
CA ASN A 412 -15.44 0.84 -9.04
C ASN A 412 -15.16 1.90 -7.96
N SER A 413 -14.43 1.54 -6.90
CA SER A 413 -13.90 2.50 -5.93
C SER A 413 -12.38 2.61 -6.14
N PRO A 414 -11.89 3.65 -6.83
CA PRO A 414 -10.46 3.86 -7.00
C PRO A 414 -9.77 4.09 -5.66
N MET A 415 -8.63 3.42 -5.47
CA MET A 415 -7.81 3.56 -4.26
C MET A 415 -6.33 3.63 -4.63
N ARG A 416 -5.55 4.34 -3.82
CA ARG A 416 -4.10 4.43 -3.96
C ARG A 416 -3.46 4.01 -2.65
N LEU A 417 -2.62 2.98 -2.69
CA LEU A 417 -1.80 2.51 -1.58
C LEU A 417 -0.37 3.01 -1.75
N SER A 418 0.16 3.68 -0.74
CA SER A 418 1.52 4.22 -0.73
C SER A 418 2.10 4.24 0.69
N ASP A 419 3.39 4.55 0.83
CA ASP A 419 4.06 4.76 2.13
C ASP A 419 3.84 3.58 3.10
N VAL A 420 3.88 2.35 2.58
CA VAL A 420 3.71 1.11 3.34
C VAL A 420 4.99 0.84 4.12
N VAL A 421 4.87 0.74 5.44
CA VAL A 421 5.93 0.40 6.39
C VAL A 421 5.45 -0.78 7.24
N ILE A 422 6.27 -1.82 7.32
CA ILE A 422 6.06 -2.95 8.20
C ILE A 422 7.31 -3.14 9.06
N ALA A 423 7.14 -3.14 10.37
CA ALA A 423 8.23 -3.31 11.33
C ALA A 423 7.76 -4.17 12.52
N GLU A 424 8.71 -4.74 13.25
CA GLU A 424 8.44 -5.34 14.55
C GLU A 424 7.95 -4.25 15.51
N TRP A 425 6.81 -4.48 16.16
CA TRP A 425 6.27 -3.53 17.13
C TRP A 425 6.82 -3.79 18.52
N ASN A 426 7.30 -2.74 19.18
CA ASN A 426 7.86 -2.74 20.52
C ASN A 426 6.81 -2.67 21.66
N GLY A 427 5.52 -2.63 21.34
CA GLY A 427 4.44 -2.70 22.34
C GLY A 427 3.85 -1.37 22.81
N ILE A 428 4.25 -0.21 22.24
CA ILE A 428 3.69 1.10 22.62
C ILE A 428 2.22 1.19 22.25
N GLN A 429 1.34 1.36 23.22
CA GLN A 429 -0.10 1.44 22.98
C GLN A 429 -0.62 2.86 22.69
N ASP A 430 0.08 3.93 23.10
CA ASP A 430 -0.51 5.26 22.96
C ASP A 430 -0.36 5.87 21.57
N SER A 431 -1.25 6.82 21.28
CA SER A 431 -1.36 7.52 19.99
C SER A 431 -0.27 8.56 19.76
N ALA A 432 0.01 8.90 18.50
CA ALA A 432 0.91 10.01 18.16
C ALA A 432 0.43 11.35 18.72
N TYR A 433 -0.87 11.54 18.97
CA TYR A 433 -1.37 12.76 19.62
C TYR A 433 -1.01 12.84 21.10
N SER A 434 -0.92 11.70 21.79
CA SER A 434 -0.43 11.67 23.17
C SER A 434 1.05 12.06 23.28
N MET A 435 1.76 12.03 22.15
CA MET A 435 3.15 12.49 22.00
C MET A 435 3.26 13.99 21.72
N THR A 436 2.15 14.73 21.62
CA THR A 436 2.18 16.19 21.39
C THR A 436 1.67 16.97 22.60
N HIS A 437 2.35 18.06 22.95
CA HIS A 437 1.90 19.00 23.99
C HIS A 437 2.26 20.43 23.56
N GLU A 438 1.45 21.43 23.94
CA GLU A 438 1.65 22.81 23.47
C GLU A 438 2.87 23.48 24.13
N GLU A 439 3.14 23.12 25.39
CA GLU A 439 4.17 23.80 26.21
C GLU A 439 5.36 22.92 26.61
N ARG A 440 5.32 21.61 26.34
CA ARG A 440 6.32 20.66 26.82
C ARG A 440 6.75 19.74 25.69
N ASP A 441 8.04 19.46 25.65
CA ASP A 441 8.61 18.43 24.81
C ASP A 441 8.29 17.07 25.43
N ILE A 442 8.13 16.06 24.58
CA ILE A 442 7.86 14.68 24.97
C ILE A 442 8.95 13.80 24.37
N VAL A 443 9.67 13.07 25.24
CA VAL A 443 10.68 12.09 24.86
C VAL A 443 10.11 10.71 25.09
N MET A 444 10.15 9.87 24.06
CA MET A 444 9.78 8.45 24.13
C MET A 444 11.00 7.59 23.94
N LEU A 445 11.20 6.66 24.87
CA LEU A 445 12.31 5.71 24.79
C LEU A 445 12.03 4.60 23.76
N ALA A 446 13.09 4.04 23.19
CA ALA A 446 13.06 2.94 22.25
C ALA A 446 12.46 1.66 22.85
N ASN A 447 12.48 1.53 24.18
CA ASN A 447 11.81 0.44 24.91
C ASN A 447 10.28 0.47 24.81
N GLY A 448 9.73 1.54 24.24
CA GLY A 448 8.34 1.62 23.84
C GLY A 448 7.33 1.88 24.94
N THR A 449 7.76 2.02 26.19
CA THR A 449 6.84 2.16 27.34
C THR A 449 7.14 3.40 28.16
N ASP A 450 8.41 3.78 28.28
CA ASP A 450 8.81 4.92 29.09
C ASP A 450 8.75 6.23 28.31
N ARG A 451 8.18 7.24 28.97
CA ARG A 451 8.11 8.61 28.47
C ARG A 451 8.53 9.62 29.52
N TYR A 452 9.17 10.67 29.04
CA TYR A 452 9.47 11.84 29.83
C TYR A 452 8.85 13.08 29.20
N SER A 453 8.37 13.98 30.04
CA SER A 453 7.91 15.30 29.62
C SER A 453 8.77 16.37 30.28
N GLY A 454 9.13 17.38 29.49
CA GLY A 454 9.94 18.49 29.98
C GLY A 454 10.28 19.46 28.87
N LYS A 455 11.47 20.05 28.94
CA LYS A 455 12.05 20.86 27.89
C LYS A 455 13.44 20.34 27.55
N ILE A 456 13.68 20.00 26.30
CA ILE A 456 15.02 19.67 25.81
C ILE A 456 15.82 20.97 25.78
N THR A 457 16.92 20.99 26.53
CA THR A 457 17.80 22.15 26.60
C THR A 457 19.00 22.02 25.67
N ARG A 458 19.47 20.79 25.42
CA ARG A 458 20.65 20.51 24.60
C ARG A 458 20.69 19.07 24.09
N ILE A 459 21.30 18.87 22.92
CA ILE A 459 21.79 17.57 22.40
C ILE A 459 23.25 17.76 21.97
N GLU A 460 24.09 16.74 22.04
CA GLU A 460 25.19 16.71 23.01
C GLU A 460 25.92 15.37 23.06
N ASN A 461 26.91 15.08 22.20
CA ASN A 461 27.74 13.86 22.31
C ASN A 461 26.88 12.58 22.36
N GLY A 462 25.80 12.53 21.58
CA GLY A 462 24.84 11.42 21.58
C GLY A 462 23.91 11.38 22.80
N ILE A 463 23.82 12.46 23.60
CA ILE A 463 22.96 12.56 24.78
C ILE A 463 22.00 13.74 24.63
N ALA A 464 20.72 13.52 24.92
CA ALA A 464 19.70 14.54 25.06
C ALA A 464 19.55 14.95 26.54
N TYR A 465 19.59 16.25 26.79
CA TYR A 465 19.45 16.84 28.12
C TYR A 465 18.03 17.39 28.26
N LEU A 466 17.23 16.77 29.12
CA LEU A 466 15.83 17.11 29.35
C LEU A 466 15.67 17.72 30.75
N LYS A 467 15.14 18.94 30.80
CA LYS A 467 14.73 19.59 32.05
C LYS A 467 13.26 19.32 32.32
N SER A 468 12.94 18.53 33.36
CA SER A 468 11.56 18.29 33.78
C SER A 468 11.23 19.06 35.08
N THR A 469 9.98 19.00 35.51
CA THR A 469 9.56 19.57 36.81
C THR A 469 10.11 18.80 38.01
N LEU A 470 10.48 17.53 37.83
CA LEU A 470 10.87 16.62 38.91
C LEU A 470 12.39 16.38 38.97
N SER A 471 13.06 16.31 37.82
CA SER A 471 14.51 16.12 37.70
C SER A 471 15.03 16.57 36.33
N ASP A 472 16.28 16.99 36.28
CA ASP A 472 17.03 17.05 35.03
C ASP A 472 17.47 15.62 34.66
N LEU A 473 17.39 15.27 33.38
CA LEU A 473 17.64 13.93 32.87
C LEU A 473 18.62 13.99 31.70
N GLU A 474 19.53 13.02 31.67
CA GLU A 474 20.46 12.77 30.58
C GLU A 474 20.07 11.44 29.92
N ILE A 475 19.63 11.50 28.67
CA ILE A 475 19.06 10.35 27.98
C ILE A 475 19.89 10.10 26.70
N PRO A 476 20.56 8.95 26.55
CA PRO A 476 21.26 8.62 25.31
C PRO A 476 20.30 8.62 24.11
N LEU A 477 20.70 9.23 22.99
CA LEU A 477 19.89 9.25 21.77
C LEU A 477 19.60 7.84 21.24
N ALA A 478 20.51 6.89 21.46
CA ALA A 478 20.33 5.49 21.10
C ALA A 478 19.16 4.83 21.85
N ASP A 479 18.81 5.34 23.03
CA ASP A 479 17.69 4.85 23.84
C ASP A 479 16.39 5.59 23.53
N ILE A 480 16.40 6.58 22.61
CA ILE A 480 15.24 7.40 22.26
C ILE A 480 14.66 6.92 20.93
N ALA A 481 13.36 6.65 20.91
CA ALA A 481 12.60 6.45 19.68
C ALA A 481 12.31 7.79 19.00
N GLU A 482 11.79 8.74 19.77
CA GLU A 482 11.28 10.01 19.26
C GLU A 482 11.33 11.09 20.35
N ILE A 483 11.69 12.30 19.94
CA ILE A 483 11.54 13.54 20.69
C ILE A 483 10.54 14.40 19.91
N VAL A 484 9.38 14.68 20.47
CA VAL A 484 8.41 15.61 19.90
C VAL A 484 8.50 16.93 20.65
N PHE A 485 8.75 18.02 19.93
CA PHE A 485 8.87 19.34 20.52
C PHE A 485 7.51 19.98 20.77
N ALA A 486 7.47 20.86 21.77
CA ALA A 486 6.28 21.60 22.13
C ALA A 486 5.70 22.36 20.92
N LYS A 487 4.42 22.14 20.63
CA LYS A 487 3.75 22.74 19.48
C LYS A 487 3.51 24.22 19.73
N LYS A 488 4.45 25.07 19.32
CA LYS A 488 4.25 26.52 19.32
C LYS A 488 3.12 26.85 18.34
N SER A 489 2.17 27.67 18.78
CA SER A 489 1.13 28.21 17.92
C SER A 489 1.75 29.13 16.85
N SER A 490 2.25 28.58 15.75
CA SER A 490 2.57 29.36 14.56
C SER A 490 2.26 28.58 13.31
N GLU A 491 1.33 29.17 12.56
CA GLU A 491 0.99 29.02 11.15
C GLU A 491 0.71 27.61 10.62
N SER A 492 -0.57 27.43 10.28
CA SER A 492 -1.14 26.39 9.44
C SER A 492 -0.19 25.89 8.36
N SER A 493 -0.29 24.61 8.00
CA SER A 493 0.31 24.09 6.76
C SER A 493 -0.03 25.05 5.62
N GLU A 494 0.95 25.81 5.16
CA GLU A 494 0.81 26.60 3.95
C GLU A 494 0.57 25.59 2.81
N GLU A 495 -0.42 25.89 1.96
CA GLU A 495 -0.64 25.09 0.76
C GLU A 495 0.68 24.98 -0.02
N PRO A 496 0.98 23.81 -0.62
CA PRO A 496 2.21 23.62 -1.35
C PRO A 496 2.35 24.71 -2.43
N VAL A 497 3.47 25.43 -2.39
CA VAL A 497 3.74 26.50 -3.37
C VAL A 497 3.85 25.86 -4.75
N ALA A 498 3.08 26.38 -5.72
CA ALA A 498 3.10 25.87 -7.09
C ALA A 498 4.54 25.85 -7.66
N GLY A 499 4.91 24.75 -8.31
CA GLY A 499 6.27 24.55 -8.82
C GLY A 499 7.27 23.96 -7.81
N THR A 500 6.85 23.69 -6.58
CA THR A 500 7.64 22.93 -5.60
C THR A 500 7.92 21.52 -6.14
N VAL A 501 9.17 21.08 -6.01
CA VAL A 501 9.55 19.68 -6.21
C VAL A 501 9.70 19.00 -4.85
N THR A 502 9.21 17.78 -4.75
CA THR A 502 9.35 16.93 -3.56
C THR A 502 10.26 15.75 -3.90
N ALA A 503 11.39 15.62 -3.20
CA ALA A 503 12.23 14.44 -3.25
C ALA A 503 11.79 13.42 -2.20
N ARG A 504 11.61 12.17 -2.60
CA ARG A 504 11.26 11.03 -1.73
C ARG A 504 12.46 10.10 -1.55
N PHE A 505 12.66 9.58 -0.34
CA PHE A 505 13.82 8.75 0.01
C PHE A 505 13.41 7.39 0.56
N TYR A 506 14.33 6.43 0.45
CA TYR A 506 14.20 5.11 1.07
C TYR A 506 14.92 5.08 2.42
N PRO A 507 14.32 4.54 3.50
CA PRO A 507 12.94 4.09 3.63
C PRO A 507 11.99 5.20 4.08
N VAL A 508 12.51 6.26 4.69
CA VAL A 508 11.76 7.43 5.14
C VAL A 508 12.47 8.68 4.65
N GLY A 509 11.71 9.74 4.47
CA GLY A 509 12.23 11.02 4.01
C GLY A 509 11.37 11.63 2.92
N LYS A 510 11.08 12.90 3.11
CA LYS A 510 10.38 13.75 2.15
C LYS A 510 10.96 15.14 2.31
N ILE A 511 11.61 15.66 1.28
CA ILE A 511 12.16 17.01 1.31
C ILE A 511 11.57 17.80 0.15
N SER A 512 10.92 18.91 0.47
CA SER A 512 10.26 19.77 -0.52
C SER A 512 10.90 21.15 -0.60
N GLY A 513 10.85 21.74 -1.79
CA GLY A 513 11.27 23.13 -1.99
C GLY A 513 11.21 23.57 -3.43
N MET A 514 11.45 24.86 -3.66
CA MET A 514 11.51 25.41 -5.01
C MET A 514 12.80 24.97 -5.70
N PRO A 515 12.75 24.27 -6.84
CA PRO A 515 13.95 23.84 -7.54
C PRO A 515 14.70 25.05 -8.09
N MET A 516 16.01 25.11 -7.83
CA MET A 516 16.90 26.16 -8.36
C MET A 516 17.68 25.65 -9.56
N LYS A 517 18.45 24.58 -9.37
CA LYS A 517 19.27 23.94 -10.40
C LYS A 517 19.45 22.48 -10.05
N SER A 518 19.57 21.62 -11.06
CA SER A 518 19.94 20.23 -10.82
C SER A 518 20.84 19.65 -11.91
N THR A 519 21.49 18.55 -11.56
CA THR A 519 22.15 17.60 -12.46
C THR A 519 21.44 16.25 -12.34
N ASP A 520 22.00 15.20 -12.93
CA ASP A 520 21.61 13.79 -12.74
C ASP A 520 21.84 13.31 -11.29
N LYS A 521 22.76 13.93 -10.55
CA LYS A 521 23.18 13.50 -9.20
C LYS A 521 22.77 14.42 -8.07
N LEU A 522 22.55 15.69 -8.35
CA LEU A 522 22.31 16.71 -7.34
C LEU A 522 21.12 17.58 -7.70
N LEU A 523 20.25 17.84 -6.73
CA LEU A 523 19.15 18.79 -6.82
C LEU A 523 19.29 19.88 -5.77
N GLU A 524 19.51 21.11 -6.23
CA GLU A 524 19.52 22.29 -5.39
C GLU A 524 18.11 22.87 -5.29
N ILE A 525 17.62 23.04 -4.06
CA ILE A 525 16.32 23.63 -3.76
C ILE A 525 16.45 24.80 -2.80
N ASN A 526 15.50 25.73 -2.89
CA ASN A 526 15.22 26.68 -1.84
C ASN A 526 14.10 26.13 -0.95
N HIS A 527 14.48 25.58 0.19
CA HIS A 527 13.61 25.03 1.21
C HIS A 527 13.10 26.15 2.14
N PRO A 528 11.81 26.18 2.52
CA PRO A 528 11.21 27.27 3.31
C PRO A 528 11.99 27.61 4.59
N THR A 529 12.36 26.59 5.34
CA THR A 529 13.14 26.71 6.57
C THR A 529 14.66 26.67 6.36
N ALA A 530 15.16 25.57 5.80
CA ALA A 530 16.58 25.30 5.67
C ALA A 530 17.31 26.19 4.64
N LYS A 531 16.56 26.97 3.85
CA LYS A 531 17.07 27.79 2.75
C LYS A 531 17.69 26.90 1.67
N ASN A 532 18.94 27.11 1.30
CA ASN A 532 19.55 26.37 0.21
C ASN A 532 19.94 24.96 0.67
N LEU A 533 19.29 23.95 0.10
CA LEU A 533 19.62 22.54 0.30
C LEU A 533 20.12 21.93 -1.01
N SER A 534 21.09 21.03 -0.89
CA SER A 534 21.64 20.26 -2.01
C SER A 534 21.36 18.78 -1.78
N ILE A 535 20.31 18.27 -2.42
CA ILE A 535 19.84 16.89 -2.31
C ILE A 535 20.64 15.99 -3.25
N ARG A 536 21.22 14.91 -2.72
CA ARG A 536 21.84 13.84 -3.51
C ARG A 536 20.74 12.92 -4.08
N LEU A 537 20.61 12.93 -5.40
CA LEU A 537 19.57 12.18 -6.12
C LEU A 537 19.84 10.68 -6.17
N GLU A 538 21.08 10.25 -5.93
CA GLU A 538 21.43 8.83 -5.83
C GLU A 538 20.78 8.11 -4.64
N LEU A 539 20.31 8.87 -3.64
CA LEU A 539 19.58 8.36 -2.48
C LEU A 539 18.06 8.60 -2.60
N ALA A 540 17.63 9.34 -3.62
CA ALA A 540 16.23 9.65 -3.87
C ALA A 540 15.60 8.59 -4.78
N ILE A 541 14.37 8.21 -4.48
CA ILE A 541 13.59 7.25 -5.26
C ILE A 541 12.77 7.95 -6.33
N ALA A 542 12.23 9.12 -6.00
CA ALA A 542 11.37 9.88 -6.88
C ALA A 542 11.47 11.38 -6.64
N LEU A 543 11.20 12.13 -7.71
CA LEU A 543 10.89 13.55 -7.68
C LEU A 543 9.43 13.73 -8.06
N GLU A 544 8.63 14.29 -7.15
CA GLU A 544 7.20 14.55 -7.33
C GLU A 544 6.98 16.04 -7.58
N PHE A 545 6.12 16.35 -8.55
CA PHE A 545 5.74 17.68 -9.00
C PHE A 545 4.20 17.76 -8.99
N ASN A 546 3.64 18.88 -8.51
CA ASN A 546 2.18 19.13 -8.53
C ASN A 546 1.34 17.99 -7.86
N ASP A 547 1.63 17.66 -6.60
CA ASP A 547 1.01 16.56 -5.81
C ASP A 547 -0.44 16.84 -5.34
N ASP A 548 -1.15 17.78 -5.98
CA ASP A 548 -2.45 18.26 -5.50
C ASP A 548 -3.59 17.24 -5.70
N SER A 549 -3.34 16.14 -6.44
CA SER A 549 -4.31 15.06 -6.60
C SER A 549 -3.65 13.70 -6.77
N PRO A 550 -3.90 12.75 -5.85
CA PRO A 550 -3.31 11.43 -5.90
C PRO A 550 -3.85 10.56 -7.04
N PHE A 551 -5.02 10.88 -7.63
CA PHE A 551 -5.69 10.01 -8.62
C PHE A 551 -5.62 10.47 -10.08
N LEU A 552 -5.23 11.71 -10.33
CA LEU A 552 -5.13 12.25 -11.71
C LEU A 552 -4.32 11.32 -12.63
N GLU A 553 -3.27 10.69 -12.08
CA GLU A 553 -2.44 9.67 -12.74
C GLU A 553 -3.20 8.62 -13.57
N VAL A 554 -4.34 8.15 -13.08
CA VAL A 554 -5.08 7.06 -13.74
C VAL A 554 -6.37 7.53 -14.42
N MET A 555 -6.77 8.77 -14.18
CA MET A 555 -7.99 9.31 -14.77
C MET A 555 -7.85 9.57 -16.27
N ASP A 556 -6.68 10.05 -16.71
CA ASP A 556 -6.44 10.36 -18.12
C ASP A 556 -6.38 9.09 -18.98
N GLU A 557 -5.77 8.02 -18.46
CA GLU A 557 -5.76 6.70 -19.13
C GLU A 557 -7.17 6.09 -19.26
N GLN A 558 -8.09 6.39 -18.34
CA GLN A 558 -9.48 5.92 -18.42
C GLN A 558 -10.32 6.77 -19.38
N ALA A 559 -10.04 8.07 -19.49
CA ALA A 559 -10.72 8.98 -20.42
C ALA A 559 -10.38 8.65 -21.89
N ASP A 560 -9.10 8.40 -22.20
CA ASP A 560 -8.66 8.02 -23.54
C ASP A 560 -9.26 6.68 -24.00
N ASN A 561 -9.47 5.74 -23.07
CA ASN A 561 -10.13 4.47 -23.35
C ASN A 561 -11.66 4.58 -23.51
N ALA A 562 -12.28 5.64 -22.97
CA ALA A 562 -13.72 5.89 -23.12
C ALA A 562 -14.08 6.58 -24.44
N GLU A 563 -13.12 7.26 -25.08
CA GLU A 563 -13.33 8.02 -26.32
C GLU A 563 -13.06 7.25 -27.63
N MET A 564 -12.66 5.97 -27.59
CA MET A 564 -12.59 5.16 -28.81
C MET A 564 -13.99 4.65 -29.21
N PRO A 565 -14.64 5.17 -30.28
CA PRO A 565 -15.79 4.47 -30.85
C PRO A 565 -15.30 3.13 -31.37
N LYS A 566 -15.95 2.04 -30.92
CA LYS A 566 -15.80 0.72 -31.54
C LYS A 566 -16.10 0.86 -33.03
N GLN A 567 -15.08 0.83 -33.88
CA GLN A 567 -15.23 0.76 -35.33
C GLN A 567 -15.50 -0.67 -35.78
#